data_AF-A0A1H5QLZ7-F1
#
_entry.id   AF-A0A1H5QLZ7-F1
#
_cell.length_a   1.000
_cell.length_b   1.000
_cell.length_c   1.000
_cell.angle_alpha   90.00
_cell.angle_beta   90.00
_cell.angle_gamma   90.00
#
_symmetry.space_group_name_H-M   'P 1'
#
loop_
_entity.id
_entity.type
_entity.pdbx_description
1 polymer ?
#
loop_
_entity_poly.entity_id
_entity_poly.type
_entity_poly.pdbx_seq_one_letter_code
_entity_poly.pdbx_strand_id
1 'polypeptide(L)'
;MSFFDELGQYLSSGNTRAEILGDLGDHVYLALLPLVLGIVLALAAGWLGHRWRPARQVLMVLANLLYTIPSLALFVVIPGLIGSKILDSVNVVVALTIYTTALLVRPVLDALDAVPPPVIAAATAVGYKPVRRFFAVELPLSVPVLAAGVRVASVSNISRSASVR
;
A
#
# COMPACT_ATOMS: atom_id res chain seq x y z
N MET A 1 -31.74 11.60 35.67
CA MET A 1 -30.51 10.87 35.33
C MET A 1 -30.30 11.06 33.85
N SER A 2 -29.29 11.85 33.47
CA SER A 2 -29.12 12.29 32.08
C SER A 2 -28.29 11.27 31.31
N PHE A 3 -28.56 11.11 30.01
CA PHE A 3 -27.74 10.36 29.05
C PHE A 3 -26.24 10.71 29.14
N PHE A 4 -25.93 11.96 29.54
CA PHE A 4 -24.57 12.45 29.72
C PHE A 4 -23.90 11.92 31.01
N ASP A 5 -24.67 11.62 32.05
CA ASP A 5 -24.17 10.96 33.28
C ASP A 5 -23.82 9.50 33.01
N GLU A 6 -24.64 8.82 32.21
CA GLU A 6 -24.45 7.42 31.80
C GLU A 6 -23.24 7.28 30.88
N LEU A 7 -23.05 8.21 29.92
CA LEU A 7 -21.88 8.28 29.06
C LEU A 7 -20.59 8.58 29.86
N GLY A 8 -20.68 9.44 30.88
CA GLY A 8 -19.59 9.72 31.81
C GLY A 8 -19.21 8.49 32.65
N GLN A 9 -20.18 7.67 33.04
CA GLN A 9 -19.95 6.43 33.77
C GLN A 9 -19.43 5.30 32.87
N TYR A 10 -19.89 5.22 31.62
CA TYR A 10 -19.39 4.29 30.59
C TYR A 10 -17.95 4.61 30.16
N LEU A 11 -17.59 5.89 30.02
CA LEU A 11 -16.24 6.34 29.65
C LEU A 11 -15.26 6.45 30.83
N SER A 12 -15.75 6.46 32.08
CA SER A 12 -14.91 6.47 33.30
C SER A 12 -14.65 5.08 33.88
N SER A 13 -15.36 4.05 33.38
CA SER A 13 -15.08 2.66 33.67
C SER A 13 -13.69 2.28 33.14
N GLY A 14 -12.72 2.02 34.03
CA GLY A 14 -11.33 1.70 33.67
C GLY A 14 -11.17 0.50 32.72
N ASN A 15 -12.18 -0.38 32.66
CA ASN A 15 -12.26 -1.50 31.73
C ASN A 15 -12.50 -1.04 30.28
N THR A 16 -13.38 -0.07 30.05
CA THR A 16 -13.79 0.37 28.71
C THR A 16 -12.69 1.15 27.98
N ARG A 17 -11.84 1.90 28.71
CA ARG A 17 -10.66 2.54 28.10
C ARG A 17 -9.59 1.55 27.70
N ALA A 18 -9.38 0.49 28.49
CA ALA A 18 -8.46 -0.59 28.14
C ALA A 18 -8.98 -1.43 26.96
N GLU A 19 -10.30 -1.62 26.88
CA GLU A 19 -10.98 -2.30 25.78
C GLU A 19 -10.92 -1.48 24.47
N ILE A 20 -11.19 -0.17 24.51
CA ILE A 20 -11.07 0.72 23.33
C ILE A 20 -9.60 0.87 22.89
N LEU A 21 -8.64 0.96 23.81
CA LEU A 21 -7.21 1.01 23.47
C LEU A 21 -6.69 -0.34 22.95
N GLY A 22 -7.22 -1.45 23.46
CA GLY A 22 -6.97 -2.80 22.95
C GLY A 22 -7.54 -2.97 21.53
N ASP A 23 -8.80 -2.59 21.32
CA ASP A 23 -9.47 -2.63 20.02
C ASP A 23 -8.80 -1.71 19.00
N LEU A 24 -8.33 -0.52 19.40
CA LEU A 24 -7.52 0.36 18.55
C LEU A 24 -6.17 -0.28 18.21
N GLY A 25 -5.52 -0.94 19.16
CA GLY A 25 -4.27 -1.67 18.94
C GLY A 25 -4.44 -2.80 17.93
N ASP A 26 -5.51 -3.58 18.06
CA ASP A 26 -5.84 -4.69 17.16
C ASP A 26 -6.27 -4.18 15.77
N HIS A 27 -7.01 -3.07 15.69
CA HIS A 27 -7.37 -2.43 14.42
C HIS A 27 -6.16 -1.83 13.71
N VAL A 28 -5.25 -1.20 14.45
CA VAL A 28 -3.99 -0.70 13.90
C VAL A 28 -3.15 -1.87 13.42
N TYR A 29 -3.05 -2.97 14.17
CA TYR A 29 -2.31 -4.15 13.74
C TYR A 29 -2.89 -4.79 12.46
N LEU A 30 -4.23 -4.96 12.40
CA LEU A 30 -4.94 -5.51 11.25
C LEU A 30 -4.91 -4.57 10.02
N ALA A 31 -4.70 -3.27 10.19
CA ALA A 31 -4.56 -2.31 9.09
C ALA A 31 -3.09 -2.07 8.67
N LEU A 32 -2.14 -2.05 9.62
CA LEU A 32 -0.72 -1.83 9.34
C LEU A 32 -0.08 -3.06 8.69
N LEU A 33 -0.43 -4.26 9.14
CA LEU A 33 0.21 -5.48 8.67
C LEU A 33 0.01 -5.69 7.15
N PRO A 34 -1.22 -5.60 6.60
CA PRO A 34 -1.43 -5.69 5.15
C PRO A 34 -0.80 -4.53 4.39
N LEU A 35 -0.78 -3.34 5.00
CA LEU A 35 -0.19 -2.16 4.40
C LEU A 35 1.33 -2.33 4.23
N VAL A 36 2.04 -2.73 5.29
CA VAL A 36 3.48 -2.96 5.28
C VAL A 36 3.83 -4.09 4.31
N LEU A 37 3.10 -5.21 4.36
CA LEU A 37 3.30 -6.32 3.43
C LEU A 37 3.06 -5.87 1.98
N GLY A 38 2.00 -5.10 1.74
CA GLY A 38 1.67 -4.57 0.43
C GLY A 38 2.72 -3.60 -0.12
N ILE A 39 3.29 -2.74 0.72
CA ILE A 39 4.39 -1.85 0.35
C ILE A 39 5.63 -2.67 -0.01
N VAL A 40 6.01 -3.65 0.81
CA VAL A 40 7.18 -4.50 0.55
C VAL A 40 7.04 -5.25 -0.77
N LEU A 41 5.86 -5.84 -1.02
CA LEU A 41 5.56 -6.55 -2.27
C LEU A 41 5.53 -5.59 -3.46
N ALA A 42 4.96 -4.40 -3.32
CA ALA A 42 4.93 -3.39 -4.38
C ALA A 42 6.34 -2.90 -4.74
N LEU A 43 7.22 -2.71 -3.74
CA LEU A 43 8.62 -2.35 -3.97
C LEU A 43 9.38 -3.47 -4.66
N ALA A 44 9.17 -4.73 -4.27
CA ALA A 44 9.77 -5.89 -4.93
C ALA A 44 9.29 -6.02 -6.38
N ALA A 45 7.98 -5.86 -6.62
CA ALA A 45 7.39 -5.85 -7.95
C ALA A 45 7.91 -4.68 -8.80
N GLY A 46 8.02 -3.48 -8.20
CA GLY A 46 8.57 -2.29 -8.84
C GLY A 46 10.03 -2.48 -9.26
N TRP A 47 10.86 -3.06 -8.38
CA TRP A 47 12.23 -3.44 -8.70
C TRP A 47 12.31 -4.44 -9.86
N LEU A 48 11.46 -5.47 -9.85
CA LEU A 48 11.41 -6.47 -10.92
C LEU A 48 10.95 -5.87 -12.25
N GLY A 49 9.96 -4.99 -12.23
CA GLY A 49 9.46 -4.26 -13.39
C GLY A 49 10.50 -3.28 -13.95
N HIS A 50 11.28 -2.64 -13.09
CA HIS A 50 12.39 -1.78 -13.51
C HIS A 50 13.55 -2.61 -14.11
N ARG A 51 13.79 -3.82 -13.59
CA ARG A 51 14.84 -4.72 -14.10
C ARG A 51 14.46 -5.36 -15.43
N TRP A 52 13.20 -5.76 -15.62
CA TRP A 52 12.71 -6.50 -16.79
C TRP A 52 11.51 -5.81 -17.47
N ARG A 53 11.72 -5.32 -18.69
CA ARG A 53 10.67 -4.72 -19.54
C ARG A 53 9.37 -5.55 -19.67
N PRO A 54 9.41 -6.88 -19.92
CA PRO A 54 8.17 -7.66 -19.99
C PRO A 54 7.47 -7.78 -18.63
N ALA A 55 8.22 -7.84 -17.52
CA ALA A 55 7.63 -7.86 -16.19
C ALA A 55 6.85 -6.57 -15.91
N ARG A 56 7.34 -5.41 -16.35
CA ARG A 56 6.63 -4.12 -16.23
C ARG A 56 5.26 -4.15 -16.92
N GLN A 57 5.19 -4.69 -18.14
CA GLN A 57 3.93 -4.79 -18.90
C GLN A 57 2.94 -5.70 -18.17
N VAL A 58 3.38 -6.88 -17.73
CA VAL A 58 2.54 -7.82 -16.98
C VAL A 58 2.05 -7.18 -15.67
N LEU A 59 2.92 -6.54 -14.91
CA LEU A 59 2.58 -5.87 -13.65
C LEU A 59 1.56 -4.74 -13.84
N MET A 60 1.71 -3.92 -14.88
CA MET A 60 0.76 -2.85 -15.21
C MET A 60 -0.62 -3.41 -15.61
N VAL A 61 -0.65 -4.49 -16.39
CA VAL A 61 -1.91 -5.15 -16.78
C VAL A 61 -2.59 -5.76 -15.56
N LEU A 62 -1.85 -6.49 -14.72
CA LEU A 62 -2.36 -7.08 -13.49
C LEU A 62 -2.87 -6.00 -12.52
N ALA A 63 -2.11 -4.91 -12.32
CA ALA A 63 -2.50 -3.82 -11.44
C ALA A 63 -3.79 -3.14 -11.94
N ASN A 64 -3.93 -2.89 -13.24
CA ASN A 64 -5.16 -2.33 -13.81
C ASN A 64 -6.35 -3.29 -13.66
N LEU A 65 -6.16 -4.58 -13.94
CA LEU A 65 -7.22 -5.59 -13.76
C LEU A 65 -7.66 -5.68 -12.30
N LEU A 66 -6.72 -5.72 -11.36
CA LEU A 66 -7.02 -5.74 -9.93
C LEU A 66 -7.68 -4.44 -9.47
N TYR A 67 -7.33 -3.30 -10.06
CA TYR A 67 -8.00 -2.04 -9.77
C TYR A 67 -9.44 -1.99 -10.30
N THR A 68 -9.72 -2.65 -11.43
CA THR A 68 -11.10 -2.77 -11.93
C THR A 68 -11.98 -3.69 -11.09
N ILE A 69 -11.37 -4.57 -10.28
CA ILE A 69 -12.05 -5.47 -9.35
C ILE A 69 -12.02 -4.82 -7.95
N PRO A 70 -13.13 -4.23 -7.46
CA PRO A 70 -13.14 -3.58 -6.16
C PRO A 70 -12.68 -4.52 -5.03
N SER A 71 -12.17 -3.97 -3.92
CA SER A 71 -11.79 -4.74 -2.72
C SER A 71 -12.91 -5.65 -2.21
N LEU A 72 -14.17 -5.26 -2.44
CA LEU A 72 -15.37 -6.03 -2.10
C LEU A 72 -15.46 -7.38 -2.85
N ALA A 73 -14.98 -7.45 -4.09
CA ALA A 73 -14.94 -8.69 -4.87
C ALA A 73 -13.80 -9.62 -4.43
N LEU A 74 -12.65 -9.08 -4.02
CA LEU A 74 -11.55 -9.89 -3.47
C LEU A 74 -11.97 -10.59 -2.16
N PHE A 75 -12.77 -9.90 -1.34
CA PHE A 75 -13.35 -10.48 -0.12
C PHE A 75 -14.23 -11.71 -0.38
N VAL A 76 -14.92 -11.75 -1.53
CA VAL A 76 -15.79 -12.86 -1.93
C VAL A 76 -15.00 -14.00 -2.60
N VAL A 77 -13.94 -13.67 -3.34
CA VAL A 77 -13.18 -14.62 -4.16
C VAL A 77 -12.13 -15.40 -3.35
N ILE A 78 -11.48 -14.76 -2.38
CA ILE A 78 -10.36 -15.36 -1.63
C ILE A 78 -10.76 -16.58 -0.78
N PRO A 79 -11.89 -16.59 -0.05
CA PRO A 79 -12.33 -17.78 0.69
C PRO A 79 -12.52 -19.00 -0.22
N GLY A 80 -12.97 -18.79 -1.46
CA GLY A 80 -13.14 -19.84 -2.47
C GLY A 80 -11.84 -20.40 -3.05
N LEU A 81 -10.76 -19.59 -3.08
CA LEU A 81 -9.43 -20.01 -3.56
C LEU A 81 -8.58 -20.69 -2.48
N ILE A 82 -8.70 -20.24 -1.23
CA ILE A 82 -7.86 -20.71 -0.11
C ILE A 82 -8.50 -21.91 0.62
N GLY A 83 -9.80 -22.16 0.44
CA GLY A 83 -10.50 -23.26 1.11
C GLY A 83 -10.66 -23.07 2.63
N SER A 84 -10.49 -21.82 3.10
CA SER A 84 -10.60 -21.41 4.50
C SER A 84 -11.97 -20.79 4.82
N LYS A 85 -12.33 -20.73 6.11
CA LYS A 85 -13.61 -20.12 6.52
C LYS A 85 -13.63 -18.62 6.17
N ILE A 86 -14.80 -18.14 5.74
CA ILE A 86 -15.04 -16.79 5.19
C ILE A 86 -14.60 -15.63 6.13
N LEU A 87 -14.45 -15.89 7.44
CA LEU A 87 -14.17 -14.89 8.49
C LEU A 87 -12.78 -15.01 9.16
N ASP A 88 -11.84 -15.79 8.62
CA ASP A 88 -10.48 -15.81 9.20
C ASP A 88 -9.75 -14.49 8.95
N SER A 89 -9.18 -13.89 9.99
CA SER A 89 -8.40 -12.64 9.93
C SER A 89 -7.28 -12.69 8.87
N VAL A 90 -6.78 -13.89 8.57
CA VAL A 90 -5.77 -14.12 7.53
C VAL A 90 -6.27 -13.80 6.12
N ASN A 91 -7.53 -14.15 5.78
CA ASN A 91 -8.09 -13.88 4.45
C ASN A 91 -8.21 -12.37 4.21
N VAL A 92 -8.62 -11.62 5.23
CA VAL A 92 -8.70 -10.16 5.20
C VAL A 92 -7.32 -9.56 4.97
N VAL A 93 -6.32 -10.03 5.71
CA VAL A 93 -4.93 -9.55 5.57
C VAL A 93 -4.41 -9.83 4.16
N VAL A 94 -4.63 -11.02 3.61
CA VAL A 94 -4.18 -11.37 2.24
C VAL A 94 -4.89 -10.53 1.19
N ALA A 95 -6.22 -10.39 1.28
CA ALA A 95 -7.01 -9.58 0.36
C ALA A 95 -6.54 -8.13 0.33
N LEU A 96 -6.38 -7.53 1.50
CA LEU A 96 -5.91 -6.16 1.64
C LEU A 96 -4.47 -6.01 1.17
N THR A 97 -3.58 -6.96 1.47
CA THR A 97 -2.20 -6.95 1.01
C THR A 97 -2.12 -6.95 -0.51
N ILE A 98 -2.86 -7.84 -1.18
CA ILE A 98 -2.90 -7.95 -2.64
C ILE A 98 -3.45 -6.65 -3.26
N TYR A 99 -4.54 -6.13 -2.71
CA TYR A 99 -5.15 -4.90 -3.17
C TYR A 99 -4.20 -3.70 -3.02
N THR A 100 -3.61 -3.53 -1.83
CA THR A 100 -2.60 -2.50 -1.55
C THR A 100 -1.40 -2.63 -2.48
N THR A 101 -0.92 -3.86 -2.74
CA THR A 101 0.17 -4.10 -3.67
C THR A 101 -0.18 -3.59 -5.07
N ALA A 102 -1.33 -3.99 -5.61
CA ALA A 102 -1.76 -3.56 -6.94
C ALA A 102 -1.93 -2.04 -7.04
N LEU A 103 -2.45 -1.40 -6.00
CA LEU A 103 -2.59 0.05 -5.93
C LEU A 103 -1.24 0.77 -5.93
N LEU A 104 -0.22 0.20 -5.28
CA LEU A 104 1.10 0.81 -5.12
C LEU A 104 2.09 0.51 -6.25
N VAL A 105 1.90 -0.57 -7.02
CA VAL A 105 2.82 -0.97 -8.12
C VAL A 105 3.08 0.19 -9.09
N ARG A 106 2.04 0.90 -9.52
CA ARG A 106 2.18 1.98 -10.50
C ARG A 106 2.90 3.21 -9.91
N PRO A 107 2.47 3.79 -8.77
CA PRO A 107 3.22 4.86 -8.11
C PRO A 107 4.69 4.51 -7.83
N VAL A 108 4.98 3.26 -7.44
CA VAL A 108 6.35 2.78 -7.21
C VAL A 108 7.16 2.80 -8.50
N LEU A 109 6.62 2.26 -9.59
CA LEU A 109 7.30 2.27 -10.89
C LEU A 109 7.54 3.70 -11.38
N ASP A 110 6.55 4.58 -11.28
CA ASP A 110 6.65 5.97 -11.70
C ASP A 110 7.74 6.72 -10.92
N ALA A 111 7.88 6.45 -9.62
CA ALA A 111 8.90 7.10 -8.81
C ALA A 111 10.31 6.54 -8.99
N LEU A 112 10.44 5.22 -9.26
CA LEU A 112 11.72 4.64 -9.64
C LEU A 112 12.19 5.17 -11.00
N ASP A 113 11.26 5.34 -11.95
CA ASP A 113 11.53 5.92 -13.28
C ASP A 113 11.94 7.41 -13.19
N ALA A 114 11.58 8.11 -12.12
CA ALA A 114 11.98 9.50 -11.91
C ALA A 114 13.44 9.67 -11.43
N VAL A 115 14.12 8.59 -11.04
CA VAL A 115 15.54 8.65 -10.64
C VAL A 115 16.39 8.92 -11.90
N PRO A 116 17.22 9.98 -11.91
CA PRO A 116 17.95 10.35 -13.13
C PRO A 116 18.93 9.25 -13.58
N PRO A 117 18.90 8.84 -14.87
CA PRO A 117 19.82 7.83 -15.41
C PRO A 117 21.32 8.08 -15.15
N PRO A 118 21.82 9.34 -15.17
CA PRO A 118 23.23 9.62 -14.86
C PRO A 118 23.64 9.19 -13.45
N VAL A 119 22.74 9.29 -12.46
CA VAL A 119 23.01 8.87 -11.08
C VAL A 119 23.12 7.36 -10.98
N ILE A 120 22.27 6.62 -11.71
CA ILE A 120 22.32 5.17 -11.78
C ILE A 120 23.61 4.69 -12.45
N ALA A 121 24.03 5.36 -13.54
CA ALA A 121 25.29 5.09 -14.23
C ALA A 121 26.50 5.35 -13.33
N ALA A 122 26.52 6.47 -12.59
CA ALA A 122 27.58 6.79 -11.65
C ALA A 122 27.68 5.76 -10.51
N ALA A 123 26.55 5.37 -9.89
CA ALA A 123 26.55 4.34 -8.87
C ALA A 123 27.07 2.98 -9.39
N THR A 124 26.75 2.65 -10.64
CA THR A 124 27.26 1.43 -11.30
C THR A 124 28.77 1.53 -11.54
N ALA A 125 29.28 2.69 -11.98
CA ALA A 125 30.70 2.93 -12.20
C ALA A 125 31.54 2.84 -10.90
N VAL A 126 30.96 3.24 -9.77
CA VAL A 126 31.57 3.11 -8.43
C VAL A 126 31.56 1.65 -7.92
N GLY A 127 30.88 0.73 -8.62
CA GLY A 127 30.89 -0.71 -8.32
C GLY A 127 29.70 -1.21 -7.48
N TYR A 128 28.60 -0.45 -7.40
CA TYR A 128 27.40 -0.94 -6.72
C TYR A 128 26.77 -2.11 -7.49
N LYS A 129 26.57 -3.24 -6.80
CA LYS A 129 25.75 -4.36 -7.30
C LYS A 129 24.27 -3.94 -7.43
N PRO A 130 23.47 -4.52 -8.35
CA PRO A 130 22.10 -4.08 -8.64
C PRO A 130 21.18 -3.99 -7.40
N VAL A 131 21.23 -4.97 -6.50
CA VAL A 131 20.42 -4.97 -5.27
C VAL A 131 20.88 -3.89 -4.29
N ARG A 132 22.20 -3.73 -4.11
CA ARG A 132 22.76 -2.69 -3.23
C ARG A 132 22.50 -1.29 -3.80
N ARG A 133 22.56 -1.12 -5.12
CA ARG A 133 22.24 0.12 -5.82
C ARG A 133 20.77 0.51 -5.62
N PHE A 134 19.86 -0.47 -5.70
CA PHE A 134 18.45 -0.23 -5.47
C PHE A 134 18.18 0.33 -4.06
N PHE A 135 18.62 -0.37 -3.01
CA PHE A 135 18.35 0.07 -1.64
C PHE A 135 19.15 1.30 -1.20
N ALA A 136 20.38 1.49 -1.69
CA ALA A 136 21.25 2.58 -1.25
C ALA A 136 21.14 3.86 -2.10
N VAL A 137 20.63 3.78 -3.32
CA VAL A 137 20.61 4.90 -4.28
C VAL A 137 19.21 5.11 -4.84
N GLU A 138 18.66 4.13 -5.56
CA GLU A 138 17.39 4.30 -6.30
C GLU A 138 16.19 4.52 -5.36
N LEU A 139 16.11 3.76 -4.26
CA LEU A 139 15.00 3.83 -3.31
C LEU A 139 15.01 5.15 -2.50
N PRO A 140 16.13 5.60 -1.89
CA PRO A 140 16.18 6.90 -1.21
C PRO A 140 15.92 8.10 -2.12
N LEU A 141 16.40 8.06 -3.37
CA LEU A 141 16.18 9.13 -4.36
C LEU A 141 14.77 9.14 -4.92
N SER A 142 14.10 7.98 -4.99
CA SER A 142 12.71 7.89 -5.44
C SER A 142 11.70 8.30 -4.36
N VAL A 143 12.01 8.18 -3.06
CA VAL A 143 11.12 8.61 -1.95
C VAL A 143 10.59 10.06 -2.09
N PRO A 144 11.42 11.10 -2.31
CA PRO A 144 10.89 12.45 -2.51
C PRO A 144 10.03 12.58 -3.76
N VAL A 145 10.30 11.77 -4.80
CA VAL A 145 9.48 11.73 -6.01
C VAL A 145 8.18 10.95 -5.79
N LEU A 146 8.17 9.87 -5.00
CA LEU A 146 6.95 9.22 -4.52
C LEU A 146 6.07 10.23 -3.79
N ALA A 147 6.65 11.01 -2.87
CA ALA A 147 5.93 12.02 -2.13
C ALA A 147 5.41 13.16 -3.04
N ALA A 148 6.22 13.62 -3.99
CA ALA A 148 5.82 14.66 -4.95
C ALA A 148 4.78 14.15 -5.96
N GLY A 149 4.93 12.92 -6.45
CA GLY A 149 4.01 12.26 -7.37
C GLY A 149 2.65 11.97 -6.71
N VAL A 150 2.66 11.52 -5.45
CA VAL A 150 1.46 11.44 -4.62
C VAL A 150 0.80 12.82 -4.49
N ARG A 151 1.56 13.89 -4.24
CA ARG A 151 1.01 15.25 -4.18
C ARG A 151 0.37 15.68 -5.51
N VAL A 152 1.02 15.48 -6.65
CA VAL A 152 0.48 15.84 -7.98
C VAL A 152 -0.75 14.99 -8.33
N ALA A 153 -0.75 13.70 -7.99
CA ALA A 153 -1.89 12.82 -8.17
C ALA A 153 -3.07 13.22 -7.26
N SER A 154 -2.81 13.60 -6.01
CA SER A 154 -3.81 14.15 -5.10
C SER A 154 -4.42 15.45 -5.65
N VAL A 155 -3.60 16.39 -6.15
CA VAL A 155 -4.09 17.63 -6.79
C VAL A 155 -4.92 17.32 -8.04
N SER A 156 -4.50 16.34 -8.85
CA SER A 156 -5.25 15.93 -10.06
C SER A 156 -6.59 15.27 -9.73
N ASN A 157 -6.66 14.45 -8.68
CA ASN A 157 -7.92 13.87 -8.22
C ASN A 157 -8.86 14.93 -7.63
N ILE A 158 -8.33 15.89 -6.86
CA ILE A 158 -9.10 17.05 -6.38
C ILE A 158 -9.63 17.86 -7.58
N SER A 159 -8.78 18.12 -8.57
CA SER A 159 -9.16 18.85 -9.80
C SER A 159 -10.26 18.13 -10.59
N ARG A 160 -10.20 16.80 -10.75
CA ARG A 160 -11.27 16.03 -11.41
C ARG A 160 -12.56 15.97 -10.61
N SER A 161 -12.48 15.98 -9.28
CA SER A 161 -13.68 16.07 -8.44
C SER A 161 -14.34 17.46 -8.52
N ALA A 162 -13.56 18.50 -8.82
CA ALA A 162 -14.05 19.87 -8.99
C ALA A 162 -14.66 20.14 -10.38
N SER A 163 -14.35 19.34 -11.40
CA SER A 163 -14.87 19.50 -12.77
C SER A 163 -16.21 18.81 -13.04
N VAL A 164 -16.91 18.34 -12.00
CA VAL A 164 -18.25 17.73 -12.08
C VAL A 164 -19.33 18.70 -11.57
N ARG A 165 -19.12 20.01 -11.71
CA ARG A 165 -20.16 21.04 -11.56
C ARG A 165 -20.24 21.91 -12.80
#